data_AF-A0A127T2V3-F1
#
_entry.id   AF-A0A127T2V3-F1
#
_cell.length_a   1.000
_cell.length_b   1.000
_cell.length_c   1.000
_cell.angle_alpha   90.00
_cell.angle_beta   90.00
_cell.angle_gamma   90.00
#
_symmetry.space_group_name_H-M   'P 1'
#
loop_
_entity.id
_entity.type
_entity.pdbx_description
1 polymer ?
#
loop_
_entity_poly.entity_id
_entity_poly.type
_entity_poly.pdbx_seq_one_letter_code
_entity_poly.pdbx_strand_id
1 'polypeptide(L)'
;PVDAFSDLDIEFIFENNTNYISDKSWILNFGNPIAMIEEDESCFDNKHAMKMVLYEDGVKADFKLYSKSNFIEESEQKELPEDWDIGYKILIDKDGITKQMLKPTYQVSIIKKPSEREFQNLINDFWWDTTYVAKCLHTTPFSLRVYYQSNFRLLQSLQSDSRSLVSNFCPKCSLYYFQK
;
A
#
# COMPACT_ATOMS: atom_id res chain seq x y z
N PRO A 1 9.83 -0.01 9.75
CA PRO A 1 9.82 -0.68 11.07
C PRO A 1 8.77 0.01 11.94
N VAL A 2 8.89 -0.04 13.26
CA VAL A 2 7.71 -0.34 14.06
C VAL A 2 6.95 0.88 14.65
N ASP A 3 5.89 1.39 13.97
CA ASP A 3 4.99 2.41 14.55
C ASP A 3 3.47 2.46 14.19
N ALA A 4 2.72 3.19 15.02
CA ALA A 4 1.26 3.30 15.03
C ALA A 4 0.64 4.15 13.89
N PHE A 5 1.43 4.68 12.95
CA PHE A 5 0.95 5.58 11.88
C PHE A 5 0.82 4.91 10.51
N SER A 6 1.05 3.60 10.41
CA SER A 6 1.01 2.93 9.12
C SER A 6 -0.35 2.35 8.76
N ASP A 7 -0.62 2.46 7.47
CA ASP A 7 -1.80 1.94 6.79
C ASP A 7 -1.86 0.39 6.88
N LEU A 8 -3.06 -0.15 6.67
CA LEU A 8 -3.35 -1.59 6.70
C LEU A 8 -3.76 -2.09 5.32
N ASP A 9 -2.84 -2.66 4.54
CA ASP A 9 -3.19 -3.31 3.28
C ASP A 9 -3.69 -4.75 3.54
N ILE A 10 -4.94 -5.00 3.13
CA ILE A 10 -5.68 -6.23 3.44
C ILE A 10 -6.29 -6.78 2.15
N GLU A 11 -5.85 -7.97 1.74
CA GLU A 11 -6.40 -8.68 0.60
C GLU A 11 -7.48 -9.69 1.04
N PHE A 12 -8.67 -9.59 0.43
CA PHE A 12 -9.76 -10.53 0.59
C PHE A 12 -10.01 -11.28 -0.72
N ILE A 13 -10.04 -12.61 -0.64
CA ILE A 13 -10.32 -13.50 -1.76
C ILE A 13 -11.73 -14.06 -1.58
N PHE A 14 -12.61 -13.77 -2.55
CA PHE A 14 -14.00 -14.21 -2.55
C PHE A 14 -14.27 -15.14 -3.74
N GLU A 15 -15.19 -16.09 -3.61
CA GLU A 15 -15.65 -16.91 -4.75
C GLU A 15 -16.14 -16.02 -5.91
N ASN A 16 -16.80 -14.91 -5.58
CA ASN A 16 -17.04 -13.77 -6.45
C ASN A 16 -17.04 -12.49 -5.60
N ASN A 17 -16.34 -11.44 -6.08
CA ASN A 17 -16.13 -10.16 -5.38
C ASN A 17 -17.18 -9.08 -5.71
N THR A 18 -17.99 -9.24 -6.76
CA THR A 18 -18.93 -8.22 -7.27
C THR A 18 -19.88 -7.67 -6.19
N ASN A 19 -20.34 -8.53 -5.28
CA ASN A 19 -21.19 -8.11 -4.15
C ASN A 19 -20.43 -7.24 -3.13
N TYR A 20 -19.14 -7.46 -2.91
CA TYR A 20 -18.30 -6.68 -1.98
C TYR A 20 -17.75 -5.40 -2.60
N ILE A 21 -17.70 -5.34 -3.94
CA ILE A 21 -17.46 -4.11 -4.70
C ILE A 21 -18.69 -3.20 -4.63
N SER A 22 -19.89 -3.75 -4.84
CA SER A 22 -21.14 -2.96 -4.89
C SER A 22 -21.71 -2.62 -3.50
N ASP A 23 -21.77 -3.57 -2.57
CA ASP A 23 -22.17 -3.30 -1.19
C ASP A 23 -20.98 -2.80 -0.36
N LYS A 24 -21.22 -1.76 0.43
CA LYS A 24 -20.25 -1.08 1.31
C LYS A 24 -20.56 -1.32 2.78
N SER A 25 -21.68 -1.97 3.09
CA SER A 25 -22.12 -2.25 4.48
C SER A 25 -21.07 -3.02 5.27
N TRP A 26 -20.29 -3.88 4.60
CA TRP A 26 -19.26 -4.69 5.23
C TRP A 26 -18.10 -3.87 5.82
N ILE A 27 -17.82 -2.69 5.27
CA ILE A 27 -16.76 -1.76 5.73
C ILE A 27 -17.08 -1.24 7.14
N LEU A 28 -18.37 -1.06 7.44
CA LEU A 28 -18.85 -0.60 8.74
C LEU A 28 -18.55 -1.59 9.89
N ASN A 29 -18.16 -2.83 9.59
CA ASN A 29 -17.71 -3.79 10.61
C ASN A 29 -16.32 -3.48 11.16
N PHE A 30 -15.54 -2.65 10.47
CA PHE A 30 -14.19 -2.24 10.88
C PHE A 30 -14.20 -0.90 11.64
N GLY A 31 -15.17 -0.04 11.34
CA GLY A 31 -15.36 1.26 11.99
C GLY A 31 -16.24 2.19 11.16
N ASN A 32 -16.38 3.44 11.60
CA ASN A 32 -17.06 4.48 10.85
C ASN A 32 -16.08 5.13 9.85
N PRO A 33 -16.30 5.07 8.53
CA PRO A 33 -15.43 5.71 7.55
C PRO A 33 -15.68 7.22 7.48
N ILE A 34 -14.60 8.02 7.52
CA ILE A 34 -14.65 9.49 7.29
C ILE A 34 -14.29 9.87 5.86
N ALA A 35 -13.50 9.05 5.17
CA ALA A 35 -13.19 9.20 3.76
C ALA A 35 -12.96 7.83 3.12
N MET A 36 -13.30 7.70 1.84
CA MET A 36 -13.17 6.46 1.10
C MET A 36 -12.92 6.76 -0.39
N ILE A 37 -11.99 6.02 -0.99
CA ILE A 37 -11.72 5.97 -2.43
C ILE A 37 -12.01 4.53 -2.88
N GLU A 38 -12.66 4.39 -4.02
CA GLU A 38 -13.08 3.11 -4.58
C GLU A 38 -12.65 3.04 -6.04
N GLU A 39 -11.93 1.99 -6.36
CA GLU A 39 -11.43 1.69 -7.70
C GLU A 39 -11.92 0.28 -8.04
N ASP A 40 -12.68 0.14 -9.12
CA ASP A 40 -13.21 -1.16 -9.54
C ASP A 40 -12.17 -1.97 -10.32
N GLU A 41 -12.55 -3.17 -10.75
CA GLU A 41 -11.62 -4.08 -11.42
C GLU A 41 -11.05 -3.50 -12.74
N SER A 42 -11.73 -2.54 -13.38
CA SER A 42 -11.25 -1.90 -14.61
C SER A 42 -10.01 -1.02 -14.40
N CYS A 43 -9.75 -0.59 -13.16
CA CYS A 43 -8.53 0.13 -12.79
C CYS A 43 -7.29 -0.78 -12.70
N PHE A 44 -7.47 -2.10 -12.59
CA PHE A 44 -6.41 -3.07 -12.31
C PHE A 44 -6.44 -4.26 -13.29
N ASP A 45 -6.60 -4.00 -14.59
CA ASP A 45 -6.65 -5.01 -15.67
C ASP A 45 -7.67 -6.15 -15.45
N ASN A 46 -8.76 -5.88 -14.73
CA ASN A 46 -9.79 -6.82 -14.29
C ASN A 46 -9.34 -7.91 -13.30
N LYS A 47 -8.22 -7.70 -12.59
CA LYS A 47 -7.67 -8.67 -11.61
C LYS A 47 -8.35 -8.59 -10.24
N HIS A 48 -8.42 -7.38 -9.68
CA HIS A 48 -8.99 -7.10 -8.36
C HIS A 48 -9.58 -5.69 -8.33
N ALA A 49 -10.46 -5.41 -7.38
CA ALA A 49 -10.89 -4.05 -7.06
C ALA A 49 -10.20 -3.57 -5.77
N MET A 50 -10.17 -2.26 -5.53
CA MET A 50 -9.55 -1.67 -4.34
C MET A 50 -10.48 -0.69 -3.63
N LYS A 51 -10.47 -0.69 -2.29
CA LYS A 51 -11.16 0.28 -1.44
C LYS A 51 -10.20 0.81 -0.39
N MET A 52 -9.76 2.05 -0.54
CA MET A 52 -8.95 2.75 0.47
C MET A 52 -9.88 3.51 1.40
N VAL A 53 -9.81 3.25 2.70
CA VAL A 53 -10.75 3.77 3.70
C VAL A 53 -9.98 4.40 4.85
N LEU A 54 -10.33 5.64 5.20
CA LEU A 54 -9.89 6.32 6.42
C LEU A 54 -11.05 6.32 7.41
N TYR A 55 -10.81 5.83 8.63
CA TYR A 55 -11.81 5.71 9.70
C TYR A 55 -11.77 6.88 10.70
N GLU A 56 -12.82 7.04 11.50
CA GLU A 56 -12.94 8.09 12.54
C GLU A 56 -11.83 8.06 13.61
N ASP A 57 -11.23 6.89 13.85
CA ASP A 57 -10.10 6.71 14.78
C ASP A 57 -8.74 7.06 14.14
N GLY A 58 -8.72 7.46 12.86
CA GLY A 58 -7.54 7.83 12.10
C GLY A 58 -6.83 6.66 11.41
N VAL A 59 -7.32 5.43 11.54
CA VAL A 59 -6.77 4.27 10.83
C VAL A 59 -7.07 4.37 9.34
N LYS A 60 -6.06 4.21 8.49
CA LYS A 60 -6.22 3.99 7.05
C LYS A 60 -6.07 2.50 6.73
N ALA A 61 -7.00 1.95 5.96
CA ALA A 61 -6.97 0.56 5.51
C ALA A 61 -7.29 0.47 4.01
N ASP A 62 -6.47 -0.28 3.31
CA ASP A 62 -6.47 -0.39 1.86
C ASP A 62 -6.84 -1.83 1.50
N PHE A 63 -8.11 -2.04 1.14
CA PHE A 63 -8.66 -3.36 0.90
C PHE A 63 -8.59 -3.74 -0.57
N LYS A 64 -7.83 -4.79 -0.93
CA LYS A 64 -7.93 -5.40 -2.27
C LYS A 64 -8.95 -6.54 -2.25
N LEU A 65 -9.85 -6.55 -3.24
CA LEU A 65 -10.99 -7.46 -3.33
C LEU A 65 -10.81 -8.35 -4.57
N TYR A 66 -10.21 -9.52 -4.38
CA TYR A 66 -9.99 -10.50 -5.43
C TYR A 66 -11.20 -11.42 -5.62
N SER A 67 -11.50 -11.75 -6.88
CA SER A 67 -12.21 -12.98 -7.19
C SER A 67 -11.23 -14.17 -7.09
N LYS A 68 -11.73 -15.34 -6.72
CA LYS A 68 -10.92 -16.55 -6.50
C LYS A 68 -10.25 -17.04 -7.77
N SER A 69 -10.89 -16.90 -8.93
CA SER A 69 -10.28 -17.21 -10.24
C SER A 69 -9.06 -16.35 -10.50
N ASN A 70 -9.20 -15.03 -10.34
CA ASN A 70 -8.13 -14.07 -10.65
C ASN A 70 -6.97 -14.21 -9.66
N PHE A 71 -7.28 -14.41 -8.37
CA PHE A 71 -6.27 -14.69 -7.35
C PHE A 71 -5.47 -15.96 -7.67
N ILE A 72 -6.14 -17.05 -8.07
CA ILE A 72 -5.44 -18.29 -8.45
C ILE A 72 -4.53 -18.04 -9.65
N GLU A 73 -5.04 -17.41 -10.72
CA GLU A 73 -4.28 -17.08 -11.92
C GLU A 73 -3.04 -16.22 -11.65
N GLU A 74 -3.12 -15.27 -10.72
CA GLU A 74 -1.98 -14.45 -10.31
C GLU A 74 -1.03 -15.17 -9.34
N SER A 75 -1.55 -16.03 -8.46
CA SER A 75 -0.79 -16.81 -7.47
C SER A 75 0.01 -17.98 -8.04
N GLU A 76 -0.40 -18.51 -9.19
CA GLU A 76 0.26 -19.61 -9.91
C GLU A 76 1.29 -19.11 -10.95
N GLN A 77 1.52 -17.80 -11.03
CA GLN A 77 2.59 -17.22 -11.86
C GLN A 77 3.99 -17.67 -11.38
N LYS A 78 4.95 -17.66 -12.31
CA LYS A 78 6.34 -18.10 -12.04
C LYS A 78 7.12 -17.15 -11.13
N GLU A 79 6.68 -15.91 -11.03
CA GLU A 79 7.26 -14.83 -10.24
C GLU A 79 6.12 -14.18 -9.46
N LEU A 80 6.37 -13.78 -8.22
CA LEU A 80 5.37 -13.04 -7.43
C LEU A 80 5.22 -11.62 -8.00
N PRO A 81 3.99 -11.07 -8.02
CA PRO A 81 3.79 -9.63 -8.09
C PRO A 81 4.60 -8.90 -7.02
N GLU A 82 5.02 -7.66 -7.32
CA GLU A 82 5.85 -6.83 -6.43
C GLU A 82 5.24 -6.69 -5.02
N ASP A 83 3.93 -6.43 -4.96
CA ASP A 83 3.10 -6.36 -3.75
C ASP A 83 3.21 -7.59 -2.84
N TRP A 84 3.40 -8.78 -3.42
CA TRP A 84 3.55 -10.03 -2.68
C TRP A 84 5.02 -10.31 -2.37
N ASP A 85 5.97 -9.97 -3.27
CA ASP A 85 7.41 -10.20 -3.02
C ASP A 85 7.97 -9.33 -1.88
N ILE A 86 7.47 -8.11 -1.67
CA ILE A 86 7.87 -7.26 -0.53
C ILE A 86 7.56 -7.89 0.85
N GLY A 87 6.67 -8.88 0.88
CA GLY A 87 6.32 -9.68 2.05
C GLY A 87 4.83 -9.76 2.30
N TYR A 88 4.27 -10.96 2.17
CA TYR A 88 2.89 -11.26 2.56
C TYR A 88 2.81 -12.18 3.78
N LYS A 89 1.66 -12.16 4.47
CA LYS A 89 1.33 -13.15 5.50
C LYS A 89 -0.12 -13.64 5.39
N ILE A 90 -0.25 -14.91 5.06
CA ILE A 90 -1.53 -15.64 5.15
C ILE A 90 -1.90 -15.81 6.62
N LEU A 91 -3.05 -15.27 7.05
CA LEU A 91 -3.49 -15.41 8.45
C LEU A 91 -4.48 -16.56 8.65
N ILE A 92 -5.18 -17.00 7.60
CA ILE A 92 -6.04 -18.20 7.57
C ILE A 92 -5.97 -18.77 6.13
N ASP A 93 -6.27 -20.04 5.90
CA ASP A 93 -6.64 -20.54 4.56
C ASP A 93 -7.77 -21.56 4.71
N LYS A 94 -8.92 -21.24 4.12
CA LYS A 94 -10.16 -22.01 4.21
C LYS A 94 -10.20 -23.14 3.17
N ASP A 95 -9.77 -22.83 1.96
CA ASP A 95 -9.95 -23.66 0.77
C ASP A 95 -8.64 -24.36 0.37
N GLY A 96 -7.51 -23.93 0.93
CA GLY A 96 -6.19 -24.45 0.61
C GLY A 96 -5.57 -23.84 -0.65
N ILE A 97 -6.08 -22.68 -1.10
CA ILE A 97 -5.66 -22.05 -2.36
C ILE A 97 -4.26 -21.42 -2.26
N THR A 98 -3.81 -21.03 -1.07
CA THR A 98 -2.50 -20.37 -0.91
C THR A 98 -1.35 -21.37 -0.76
N LYS A 99 -1.61 -22.67 -0.85
CA LYS A 99 -0.62 -23.74 -0.63
C LYS A 99 0.52 -23.77 -1.65
N GLN A 100 0.25 -23.30 -2.87
CA GLN A 100 1.21 -23.29 -3.98
C GLN A 100 1.91 -21.93 -4.18
N MET A 101 1.50 -20.89 -3.43
CA MET A 101 2.12 -19.57 -3.52
C MET A 101 3.63 -19.65 -3.24
N LEU A 102 4.40 -19.02 -4.11
CA LEU A 102 5.83 -18.80 -3.91
C LEU A 102 6.06 -17.96 -2.65
N LYS A 103 7.12 -18.24 -1.90
CA LYS A 103 7.47 -17.42 -0.73
C LYS A 103 8.04 -16.07 -1.17
N PRO A 104 7.73 -14.98 -0.46
CA PRO A 104 8.32 -13.67 -0.74
C PRO A 104 9.85 -13.75 -0.62
N THR A 105 10.55 -13.20 -1.61
CA THR A 105 12.01 -13.11 -1.59
C THR A 105 12.49 -11.85 -0.87
N TYR A 106 11.59 -10.88 -0.62
CA TYR A 106 11.85 -9.58 -0.01
C TYR A 106 12.84 -8.70 -0.79
N GLN A 107 13.19 -9.06 -2.03
CA GLN A 107 14.29 -8.47 -2.78
C GLN A 107 14.02 -7.03 -3.20
N VAL A 108 12.76 -6.73 -3.54
CA VAL A 108 12.25 -5.37 -3.82
C VAL A 108 12.58 -4.42 -2.66
N SER A 109 12.55 -4.93 -1.42
CA SER A 109 12.68 -4.13 -0.21
C SER A 109 14.09 -4.02 0.38
N ILE A 110 15.13 -4.46 -0.34
CA ILE A 110 16.52 -4.32 0.12
C ILE A 110 16.98 -2.87 -0.05
N ILE A 111 16.59 -2.02 0.90
CA ILE A 111 17.26 -0.74 1.18
C ILE A 111 18.70 -1.08 1.61
N LYS A 112 19.60 -1.16 0.63
CA LYS A 112 21.03 -1.32 0.88
C LYS A 112 21.47 -0.10 1.67
N LYS A 113 22.01 -0.32 2.88
CA LYS A 113 22.61 0.76 3.67
C LYS A 113 23.66 1.45 2.79
N PRO A 114 23.51 2.75 2.48
CA PRO A 114 24.50 3.46 1.67
C PRO A 114 25.85 3.46 2.38
N SER A 115 26.93 3.49 1.59
CA SER A 115 28.24 3.82 2.13
C SER A 115 28.22 5.25 2.71
N GLU A 116 29.16 5.54 3.62
CA GLU A 116 29.30 6.88 4.20
C GLU A 116 29.39 7.96 3.11
N ARG A 117 30.10 7.68 2.01
CA ARG A 117 30.23 8.61 0.87
C ARG A 117 28.90 8.85 0.14
N GLU A 118 28.13 7.81 -0.12
CA GLU A 118 26.83 7.93 -0.78
C GLU A 118 25.84 8.69 0.10
N PHE A 119 25.86 8.44 1.42
CA PHE A 119 25.04 9.16 2.39
C PHE A 119 25.41 10.65 2.46
N GLN A 120 26.70 10.99 2.57
CA GLN A 120 27.15 12.38 2.62
C GLN A 120 26.82 13.15 1.33
N ASN A 121 26.94 12.51 0.16
CA ASN A 121 26.50 13.09 -1.11
C ASN A 121 24.99 13.36 -1.10
N LEU A 122 24.17 12.37 -0.73
CA LEU A 122 22.71 12.50 -0.71
C LEU A 122 22.22 13.58 0.26
N ILE A 123 22.87 13.74 1.42
CA ILE A 123 22.59 14.82 2.37
C ILE A 123 23.00 16.19 1.80
N ASN A 124 24.16 16.29 1.12
CA ASN A 124 24.58 17.52 0.46
C ASN A 124 23.59 17.96 -0.64
N ASP A 125 23.18 17.02 -1.48
CA ASP A 125 22.26 17.28 -2.59
C ASP A 125 20.86 17.66 -2.07
N PHE A 126 20.37 16.97 -1.03
CA PHE A 126 19.13 17.34 -0.33
C PHE A 126 19.16 18.78 0.21
N TRP A 127 20.24 19.20 0.86
CA TRP A 127 20.36 20.58 1.37
C TRP A 127 20.45 21.60 0.25
N TRP A 128 21.14 21.28 -0.84
CA TRP A 128 21.26 22.12 -2.03
C TRP A 128 19.89 22.36 -2.69
N ASP A 129 19.14 21.28 -2.94
CA ASP A 129 17.81 21.32 -3.55
C ASP A 129 16.76 22.00 -2.65
N THR A 130 16.87 21.83 -1.33
CA THR A 130 16.05 22.57 -0.36
C THR A 130 16.21 24.08 -0.50
N THR A 131 17.39 24.59 -0.92
CA THR A 131 17.54 26.04 -1.19
C THR A 131 16.73 26.51 -2.40
N TYR A 132 16.49 25.65 -3.39
CA TYR A 132 15.63 25.98 -4.53
C TYR A 132 14.16 26.01 -4.12
N VAL A 133 13.71 25.08 -3.27
CA VAL A 133 12.36 25.13 -2.66
C VAL A 133 12.15 26.45 -1.93
N ALA A 134 13.10 26.85 -1.07
CA ALA A 134 13.01 28.11 -0.33
C ALA A 134 12.98 29.35 -1.26
N LYS A 135 13.81 29.37 -2.32
CA LYS A 135 13.80 30.46 -3.32
C LYS A 135 12.46 30.51 -4.07
N CYS A 136 11.96 29.38 -4.57
CA CYS A 136 10.68 29.29 -5.25
C CYS A 136 9.51 29.73 -4.35
N LEU A 137 9.50 29.31 -3.08
CA LEU A 137 8.50 29.74 -2.09
C LEU A 137 8.59 31.23 -1.77
N HIS A 138 9.72 31.90 -1.98
CA HIS A 138 9.83 33.35 -1.83
C HIS A 138 9.35 34.11 -3.07
N THR A 139 9.82 33.73 -4.26
CA THR A 139 9.69 34.53 -5.50
C THR A 139 8.50 34.16 -6.40
N THR A 140 7.90 32.99 -6.23
CA THR A 140 6.83 32.49 -7.12
C THR A 140 5.44 32.96 -6.66
N PRO A 141 4.44 33.20 -7.53
CA PRO A 141 3.05 33.46 -7.14
C PRO A 141 2.41 32.30 -6.35
N PHE A 142 1.48 32.61 -5.44
CA PHE A 142 0.89 31.64 -4.49
C PHE A 142 0.26 30.41 -5.16
N SER A 143 -0.44 30.59 -6.29
CA SER A 143 -1.07 29.50 -7.06
C SER A 143 -0.06 28.45 -7.56
N LEU A 144 1.15 28.87 -7.91
CA LEU A 144 2.23 27.97 -8.35
C LEU A 144 3.02 27.38 -7.16
N ARG A 145 3.03 28.03 -5.98
CA ARG A 145 3.68 27.47 -4.77
C ARG A 145 3.06 26.13 -4.37
N VAL A 146 1.73 26.03 -4.40
CA VAL A 146 1.00 24.79 -4.10
C VAL A 146 1.41 23.67 -5.06
N TYR A 147 1.52 23.96 -6.36
CA TYR A 147 1.95 23.00 -7.38
C TYR A 147 3.36 22.47 -7.15
N TYR A 148 4.33 23.34 -6.83
CA TYR A 148 5.70 22.91 -6.50
C TYR A 148 5.78 22.15 -5.17
N GLN A 149 4.95 22.49 -4.19
CA GLN A 149 4.92 21.81 -2.89
C GLN A 149 4.36 20.38 -2.99
N SER A 150 3.35 20.15 -3.84
CA SER A 150 2.86 18.80 -4.17
C SER A 150 3.88 17.99 -4.99
N ASN A 151 4.57 18.63 -5.94
CA ASN A 151 5.45 17.93 -6.89
C ASN A 151 6.89 17.71 -6.41
N PHE A 152 7.29 18.20 -5.23
CA PHE A 152 8.63 17.88 -4.70
C PHE A 152 8.78 16.40 -4.37
N ARG A 153 7.69 15.70 -4.03
CA ARG A 153 7.67 14.22 -3.95
C ARG A 153 7.90 13.55 -5.31
N LEU A 154 7.40 14.10 -6.41
CA LEU A 154 7.56 13.54 -7.77
C LEU A 154 8.98 13.67 -8.32
N LEU A 155 9.83 14.53 -7.75
CA LEU A 155 11.26 14.58 -8.05
C LEU A 155 12.08 13.59 -7.21
N GLN A 156 11.54 13.11 -6.08
CA GLN A 156 12.19 12.11 -5.22
C GLN A 156 11.60 10.69 -5.36
N SER A 157 10.45 10.52 -6.02
CA SER A 157 9.77 9.22 -6.24
C SER A 157 10.49 8.28 -7.22
N LEU A 158 11.78 8.51 -7.47
CA LEU A 158 12.70 7.53 -8.05
C LEU A 158 13.48 6.73 -6.99
N GLN A 159 13.36 7.06 -5.69
CA GLN A 159 14.15 6.41 -4.63
C GLN A 159 13.40 6.12 -3.32
N SER A 160 12.91 4.87 -3.23
CA SER A 160 12.76 4.06 -2.00
C SER A 160 11.67 4.41 -0.97
N ASP A 161 11.29 3.39 -0.19
CA ASP A 161 9.92 3.19 0.30
C ASP A 161 9.85 2.61 1.76
N SER A 162 8.68 2.78 2.40
CA SER A 162 8.04 1.85 3.38
C SER A 162 8.26 1.89 4.93
N ARG A 163 7.14 1.59 5.66
CA ARG A 163 6.92 0.71 6.88
C ARG A 163 6.85 1.21 8.35
N SER A 164 6.07 0.63 9.32
CA SER A 164 4.85 -0.28 9.44
C SER A 164 4.55 -0.86 10.89
N LEU A 165 3.29 -1.09 11.38
CA LEU A 165 3.04 -1.80 12.70
C LEU A 165 1.68 -2.51 13.11
N VAL A 166 0.98 -2.08 14.21
CA VAL A 166 0.37 -2.93 15.29
C VAL A 166 -0.60 -2.15 16.23
N SER A 167 -1.64 -2.71 16.89
CA SER A 167 -2.41 -3.98 16.73
C SER A 167 -3.59 -4.11 17.74
N ASN A 168 -4.70 -4.81 17.40
CA ASN A 168 -5.33 -5.90 18.21
C ASN A 168 -6.57 -6.54 17.51
N PHE A 169 -7.10 -7.66 18.03
CA PHE A 169 -7.86 -8.71 17.29
C PHE A 169 -9.41 -8.78 17.47
N CYS A 170 -10.10 -9.40 16.51
CA CYS A 170 -11.53 -9.82 16.56
C CYS A 170 -11.74 -11.20 15.84
N PRO A 171 -12.70 -12.10 16.21
CA PRO A 171 -12.55 -13.54 15.97
C PRO A 171 -13.57 -14.22 15.02
N LYS A 172 -13.94 -13.64 13.87
CA LYS A 172 -14.98 -14.24 12.98
C LYS A 172 -14.71 -14.31 11.46
N CYS A 173 -13.62 -13.74 10.93
CA CYS A 173 -13.32 -13.91 9.50
C CYS A 173 -12.56 -15.23 9.23
N SER A 174 -12.35 -15.54 7.96
CA SER A 174 -11.75 -16.81 7.54
C SER A 174 -10.70 -16.70 6.45
N LEU A 175 -10.35 -15.47 6.06
CA LEU A 175 -9.00 -15.03 5.79
C LEU A 175 -8.82 -13.68 6.48
N TYR A 176 -7.61 -13.43 6.94
CA TYR A 176 -7.08 -12.09 7.04
C TYR A 176 -5.76 -12.12 6.26
N TYR A 177 -5.38 -11.00 5.67
CA TYR A 177 -4.09 -10.78 5.05
C TYR A 177 -3.46 -9.58 5.76
N PHE A 178 -2.14 -9.57 5.84
CA PHE A 178 -1.40 -8.45 6.42
C PHE A 178 -0.15 -8.25 5.56
N GLN A 179 -0.22 -7.27 4.65
CA GLN A 179 0.97 -6.66 4.06
C GLN A 179 1.69 -5.86 5.14
N LYS A 180 3.01 -5.65 5.01
CA LYS A 180 3.82 -5.28 6.16
C LYS A 180 5.05 -4.46 5.87
#